data_AF-A0A512ARI0-F1
#
_entry.id   AF-A0A512ARI0-F1
#
_cell.length_a   1.000
_cell.length_b   1.000
_cell.length_c   1.000
_cell.angle_alpha   90.00
_cell.angle_beta   90.00
_cell.angle_gamma   90.00
#
_symmetry.space_group_name_H-M   'P 1'
#
loop_
_entity.id
_entity.type
_entity.pdbx_description
1 polymer ?
#
loop_
_entity_poly.entity_id
_entity_poly.type
_entity_poly.pdbx_seq_one_letter_code
_entity_poly.pdbx_strand_id
1 'polypeptide(L)'
;MPERLHARVTAQLKLALLGDCGCGKTIGRLEREARSSGLTGAEIDAALGGRSFEARTAAAVAYACALKAGEGDAIARAHARALQFGITQDDLVAIENKAKRILASKPR
;
A
#
# COMPACT_ATOMS: atom_id res chain seq x y z
N MET A 1 7.25 1.58 -13.63
CA MET A 1 6.13 0.64 -13.82
C MET A 1 4.81 1.40 -14.11
N PRO A 2 4.64 2.08 -15.26
CA PRO A 2 3.34 2.68 -15.62
C PRO A 2 2.45 1.62 -16.30
N GLU A 3 1.13 1.61 -16.03
CA GLU A 3 0.14 0.49 -16.18
C GLU A 3 0.19 -0.61 -15.09
N ARG A 4 1.24 -0.63 -14.24
CA ARG A 4 1.85 -1.89 -13.75
C ARG A 4 2.03 -1.98 -12.22
N LEU A 5 1.01 -1.65 -11.43
CA LEU A 5 0.96 -2.14 -10.04
C LEU A 5 0.40 -3.56 -10.06
N HIS A 6 1.26 -4.57 -9.98
CA HIS A 6 0.85 -5.98 -9.89
C HIS A 6 -0.23 -6.18 -8.82
N ALA A 7 -1.13 -7.13 -9.03
CA ALA A 7 -2.22 -7.47 -8.10
C ALA A 7 -1.71 -7.60 -6.64
N ARG A 8 -0.53 -8.19 -6.46
CA ARG A 8 0.18 -8.30 -5.18
C ARG A 8 0.44 -6.96 -4.49
N VAL A 9 0.95 -5.97 -5.22
CA VAL A 9 1.27 -4.65 -4.66
C VAL A 9 -0.03 -3.92 -4.33
N THR A 10 -1.04 -4.03 -5.19
CA THR A 10 -2.37 -3.46 -4.91
C THR A 10 -2.99 -4.08 -3.65
N ALA A 11 -2.89 -5.39 -3.46
CA ALA A 11 -3.38 -6.06 -2.26
C ALA A 11 -2.65 -5.59 -1.00
N GLN A 12 -1.32 -5.43 -1.07
CA GLN A 12 -0.52 -4.91 0.05
C GLN A 12 -0.86 -3.45 0.39
N LEU A 13 -1.06 -2.60 -0.62
CA LEU A 13 -1.54 -1.23 -0.42
C LEU A 13 -2.91 -1.20 0.26
N LYS A 14 -3.85 -2.05 -0.17
CA LYS A 14 -5.18 -2.13 0.46
C LYS A 14 -5.10 -2.57 1.92
N LEU A 15 -4.31 -3.60 2.22
CA LEU A 15 -4.09 -4.08 3.59
C LEU A 15 -3.49 -2.98 4.47
N ALA A 16 -2.46 -2.28 4.00
CA ALA A 16 -1.82 -1.21 4.76
C ALA A 16 -2.71 0.01 4.98
N LEU A 17 -3.50 0.39 3.97
CA LEU A 17 -4.33 1.60 4.04
C LEU A 17 -5.65 1.39 4.78
N LEU A 18 -6.23 0.20 4.71
CA LEU A 18 -7.55 -0.11 5.28
C LEU A 18 -7.50 -1.09 6.46
N GLY A 19 -6.34 -1.65 6.80
CA GLY A 19 -6.17 -2.64 7.88
C GLY A 19 -6.43 -2.08 9.28
N ASP A 20 -6.44 -0.75 9.44
CA ASP A 20 -6.86 -0.07 10.67
C ASP A 20 -8.38 0.02 10.84
N CYS A 21 -9.15 -0.39 9.82
CA CYS A 21 -10.60 -0.49 9.92
C CYS A 21 -10.91 -1.64 10.88
N GLY A 22 -11.29 -1.34 12.12
CA GLY A 22 -11.69 -2.32 13.14
C GLY A 22 -12.88 -3.23 12.76
N CYS A 23 -13.34 -3.17 11.52
CA CYS A 23 -14.34 -4.07 10.94
C CYS A 23 -13.67 -5.37 10.48
N GLY A 24 -13.84 -6.44 11.25
CA GLY A 24 -13.33 -7.78 10.90
C GLY A 24 -13.84 -8.31 9.55
N LYS A 25 -15.02 -7.87 9.08
CA LYS A 25 -15.53 -8.20 7.73
C LYS A 25 -14.68 -7.56 6.63
N THR A 26 -14.26 -6.31 6.82
CA THR A 26 -13.39 -5.59 5.89
C THR A 26 -12.02 -6.25 5.83
N ILE A 27 -11.40 -6.51 6.99
CA ILE A 27 -10.10 -7.18 7.08
C ILE A 27 -10.16 -8.56 6.42
N GLY A 28 -11.13 -9.41 6.80
CA GLY A 28 -11.26 -10.74 6.21
C GLY A 28 -11.49 -10.73 4.70
N ARG A 29 -12.16 -9.71 4.14
CA ARG A 29 -12.27 -9.54 2.68
C ARG A 29 -10.92 -9.21 2.05
N LEU A 30 -10.16 -8.29 2.64
CA LEU A 30 -8.85 -7.88 2.15
C LEU A 30 -7.84 -9.03 2.19
N GLU A 31 -7.85 -9.83 3.25
CA GLU A 31 -7.00 -11.02 3.36
C GLU A 31 -7.32 -12.06 2.27
N ARG A 32 -8.61 -12.33 2.01
CA ARG A 32 -9.01 -13.23 0.91
C ARG A 32 -8.56 -12.70 -0.46
N GLU A 33 -8.69 -11.39 -0.69
CA GLU A 33 -8.21 -10.76 -1.92
C GLU A 33 -6.68 -10.88 -2.05
N ALA A 34 -5.95 -10.67 -0.96
CA ALA A 34 -4.50 -10.79 -0.93
C ALA A 34 -4.03 -12.23 -1.17
N ARG A 35 -4.67 -13.23 -0.55
CA ARG A 35 -4.41 -14.66 -0.81
C ARG A 35 -4.67 -15.01 -2.27
N SER A 36 -5.76 -14.51 -2.85
CA SER A 36 -6.09 -14.72 -4.27
C SER A 36 -5.07 -14.05 -5.21
N SER A 37 -4.38 -13.01 -4.73
CA SER A 37 -3.27 -12.36 -5.43
C SER A 37 -1.92 -13.07 -5.21
N GLY A 38 -1.91 -14.19 -4.48
CA GLY A 38 -0.74 -15.01 -4.21
C GLY A 38 0.07 -14.59 -2.98
N LEU A 39 -0.43 -13.72 -2.10
CA LEU A 39 0.27 -13.39 -0.85
C LEU A 39 0.17 -14.55 0.15
N THR A 40 1.27 -14.81 0.84
CA THR A 40 1.31 -15.72 1.99
C THR A 40 0.75 -15.04 3.26
N GLY A 41 0.46 -15.83 4.30
CA GLY A 41 0.03 -15.29 5.60
C GLY A 41 1.02 -14.27 6.17
N ALA A 42 2.32 -14.58 6.16
CA ALA A 42 3.35 -13.68 6.65
C ALA A 42 3.42 -12.35 5.85
N GLU A 43 3.20 -12.40 4.53
CA GLU A 43 3.14 -11.20 3.69
C GLU A 43 1.89 -10.35 3.99
N ILE A 44 0.76 -10.99 4.30
CA ILE A 44 -0.46 -10.31 4.70
C ILE A 44 -0.25 -9.62 6.04
N ASP A 45 0.31 -10.30 7.04
CA ASP A 45 0.60 -9.74 8.37
C ASP A 45 1.59 -8.58 8.28
N ALA A 46 2.62 -8.71 7.44
CA ALA A 46 3.55 -7.62 7.17
C ALA A 46 2.82 -6.40 6.57
N ALA A 47 1.97 -6.62 5.55
CA ALA A 47 1.23 -5.56 4.87
C ALA A 47 0.21 -4.87 5.77
N LEU A 48 -0.48 -5.60 6.64
CA LEU A 48 -1.36 -5.02 7.67
C LEU A 48 -0.59 -4.08 8.61
N GLY A 49 0.67 -4.40 8.91
CA GLY A 49 1.58 -3.54 9.65
C GLY A 49 2.26 -2.43 8.81
N GLY A 50 1.85 -2.22 7.56
CA GLY A 50 2.46 -1.21 6.67
C GLY A 50 3.87 -1.57 6.19
N ARG A 51 4.22 -2.86 6.17
CA ARG A 51 5.56 -3.38 5.78
C ARG A 51 5.44 -4.29 4.56
N SER A 52 6.57 -4.55 3.90
CA SER A 52 6.69 -5.56 2.85
C SER A 52 8.10 -6.13 2.84
N PHE A 53 8.25 -7.37 2.38
CA PHE A 53 9.57 -8.01 2.23
C PHE A 53 10.32 -7.55 0.97
N GLU A 54 9.60 -7.05 -0.04
CA GLU A 54 10.20 -6.52 -1.26
C GLU A 54 10.44 -5.01 -1.11
N ALA A 55 11.68 -4.56 -1.31
CA ALA A 55 12.09 -3.20 -0.96
C ALA A 55 11.34 -2.10 -1.72
N ARG A 56 11.05 -2.29 -3.01
CA ARG A 56 10.25 -1.32 -3.79
C ARG A 56 8.81 -1.29 -3.30
N THR A 57 8.21 -2.45 -3.06
CA THR A 57 6.86 -2.56 -2.51
C THR A 57 6.78 -1.95 -1.11
N ALA A 58 7.79 -2.16 -0.27
CA ALA A 58 7.89 -1.56 1.06
C ALA A 58 7.94 -0.03 0.96
N ALA A 59 8.72 0.52 0.02
CA ALA A 59 8.77 1.96 -0.21
C ALA A 59 7.43 2.52 -0.74
N ALA A 60 6.76 1.80 -1.65
CA ALA A 60 5.44 2.17 -2.16
C ALA A 60 4.37 2.16 -1.06
N VAL A 61 4.37 1.13 -0.20
CA VAL A 61 3.47 1.02 0.94
C VAL A 61 3.73 2.12 1.96
N ALA A 62 5.01 2.39 2.29
CA ALA A 62 5.38 3.46 3.20
C ALA A 62 4.94 4.83 2.69
N TYR A 63 5.12 5.10 1.39
CA TYR A 63 4.64 6.34 0.76
C TYR A 63 3.12 6.48 0.83
N ALA A 64 2.37 5.41 0.52
CA ALA A 64 0.92 5.42 0.64
C ALA A 64 0.44 5.64 2.08
N CYS A 65 1.10 5.02 3.07
CA CYS A 65 0.79 5.24 4.49
C CYS A 65 1.09 6.67 4.93
N ALA A 66 2.19 7.27 4.48
CA ALA A 66 2.51 8.67 4.75
C ALA A 66 1.45 9.62 4.15
N LEU A 67 0.99 9.34 2.93
CA LEU A 67 -0.12 10.08 2.30
C LEU A 67 -1.42 9.99 3.10
N LYS A 68 -1.72 8.81 3.67
CA LYS A 68 -2.88 8.61 4.54
C LYS A 68 -2.78 9.40 5.84
N ALA A 69 -1.59 9.46 6.45
CA ALA A 69 -1.35 10.20 7.68
C ALA A 69 -1.40 11.73 7.48
N GLY A 70 -1.09 12.22 6.28
CA GLY A 70 -1.11 13.65 5.94
C GLY A 70 0.08 14.45 6.47
N GLU A 71 1.13 13.78 6.97
CA GLU A 71 2.32 14.42 7.52
C GLU A 71 3.31 14.79 6.42
N GLY A 72 3.47 16.09 6.13
CA GLY A 72 4.32 16.60 5.04
C GLY A 72 5.76 16.07 5.06
N ASP A 73 6.40 16.06 6.24
CA ASP A 73 7.77 15.56 6.38
C ASP A 73 7.87 14.05 6.15
N ALA A 74 6.87 13.29 6.60
CA ALA A 74 6.81 11.85 6.39
C ALA A 74 6.63 11.52 4.90
N ILE A 75 5.78 12.30 4.21
CA ILE A 75 5.55 12.18 2.76
C ILE A 75 6.86 12.47 2.00
N ALA A 76 7.56 13.56 2.34
CA ALA A 76 8.82 13.92 1.68
C ALA A 76 9.90 12.85 1.88
N ARG A 77 10.06 12.33 3.12
CA ARG A 77 11.00 11.23 3.40
C ARG A 77 10.65 9.95 2.64
N ALA A 78 9.37 9.57 2.61
CA ALA A 78 8.92 8.38 1.91
C ALA A 78 9.06 8.51 0.38
N HIS A 79 8.81 9.70 -0.16
CA HIS A 79 9.03 10.04 -1.57
C HIS A 79 10.51 9.90 -1.95
N ALA A 80 11.42 10.54 -1.21
CA ALA A 80 12.86 10.43 -1.45
C ALA A 80 13.36 8.97 -1.37
N ARG A 81 12.86 8.22 -0.38
CA ARG A 81 13.18 6.79 -0.23
C ARG A 81 12.68 5.96 -1.41
N ALA A 82 11.48 6.22 -1.90
CA ALA A 82 10.94 5.52 -3.07
C ALA A 82 11.78 5.75 -4.34
N LEU A 83 12.24 6.99 -4.57
CA LEU A 83 13.16 7.30 -5.66
C LEU A 83 14.49 6.52 -5.54
N GLN A 84 15.04 6.39 -4.33
CA GLN A 84 16.26 5.60 -4.08
C GLN A 84 16.10 4.12 -4.44
N PHE A 85 14.90 3.56 -4.29
CA PHE A 85 14.59 2.18 -4.69
C PHE A 85 14.23 2.03 -6.18
N GLY A 86 14.36 3.09 -6.96
CA GLY A 86 14.11 3.09 -8.40
C GLY A 86 12.63 3.19 -8.79
N ILE A 87 11.78 3.66 -7.88
CA ILE A 87 10.39 4.02 -8.20
C ILE A 87 10.43 5.35 -8.93
N THR A 88 9.86 5.40 -10.14
CA THR A 88 9.87 6.63 -10.93
C THR A 88 8.85 7.64 -10.42
N GLN A 89 8.99 8.91 -10.82
CA GLN A 89 8.02 9.94 -10.47
C GLN A 89 6.61 9.59 -10.99
N ASP A 90 6.50 9.00 -12.19
CA ASP A 90 5.23 8.53 -12.74
C ASP A 90 4.60 7.41 -11.89
N ASP A 91 5.42 6.50 -11.37
CA ASP A 91 4.97 5.44 -10.47
C ASP A 91 4.47 6.02 -9.14
N LEU A 92 5.13 7.06 -8.61
CA LEU A 92 4.71 7.73 -7.38
C LEU A 92 3.36 8.41 -7.55
N VAL A 93 3.14 9.11 -8.67
CA VAL A 93 1.84 9.68 -9.02
C VAL A 93 0.77 8.59 -9.15
N ALA A 94 1.11 7.43 -9.75
CA ALA A 94 0.20 6.31 -9.85
C ALA A 94 -0.16 5.69 -8.48
N ILE A 95 0.83 5.54 -7.60
CA ILE A 95 0.64 5.07 -6.22
C ILE A 95 -0.25 6.04 -5.44
N GLU A 96 0.01 7.35 -5.54
CA GLU A 96 -0.80 8.38 -4.87
C GLU A 96 -2.26 8.32 -5.32
N ASN A 97 -2.50 8.31 -6.64
CA ASN A 97 -3.85 8.19 -7.20
C ASN A 97 -4.55 6.90 -6.77
N LYS A 98 -3.81 5.78 -6.70
CA LYS A 98 -4.35 4.50 -6.24
C LYS A 98 -4.69 4.55 -4.75
N ALA A 99 -3.82 5.13 -3.92
CA ALA A 99 -4.05 5.27 -2.48
C ALA A 99 -5.30 6.12 -2.20
N LYS A 100 -5.47 7.25 -2.90
CA LYS A 100 -6.67 8.09 -2.82
C LYS A 100 -7.94 7.31 -3.18
N ARG A 101 -7.91 6.52 -4.27
CA ARG A 101 -9.04 5.67 -4.67
C ARG A 101 -9.38 4.61 -3.61
N ILE A 102 -8.37 3.93 -3.06
CA ILE A 102 -8.55 2.91 -2.01
C ILE A 102 -9.20 3.54 -0.78
N LEU A 103 -8.68 4.67 -0.31
CA LEU A 103 -9.21 5.39 0.85
C LEU A 103 -10.64 5.91 0.61
N ALA A 104 -10.95 6.38 -0.60
CA ALA A 104 -12.30 6.81 -0.96
C ALA A 104 -13.31 5.64 -0.96
N SER A 105 -12.85 4.42 -1.21
CA SER A 105 -13.67 3.21 -1.17
C SER A 105 -13.76 2.54 0.22
N LYS A 106 -13.28 3.21 1.29
CA LYS A 106 -13.41 2.72 2.67
C LYS A 106 -14.89 2.68 3.05
N PRO A 107 -15.48 1.51 3.38
CA PRO A 107 -16.84 1.46 3.90
C PRO A 107 -16.89 2.20 5.24
N ARG A 108 -17.87 3.10 5.40
CA ARG A 108 -18.14 3.82 6.66
C ARG A 108 -18.57 2.87 7.76
#